data_AF-A0A2J6S5X6-F1
#
_entry.id   AF-A0A2J6S5X6-F1
#
_cell.length_a   1.000
_cell.length_b   1.000
_cell.length_c   1.000
_cell.angle_alpha   90.00
_cell.angle_beta   90.00
_cell.angle_gamma   90.00
#
_symmetry.space_group_name_H-M   'P 1'
#
loop_
_entity.id
_entity.type
_entity.pdbx_description
1 polymer ?
#
loop_
_entity_poly.entity_id
_entity_poly.type
_entity_poly.pdbx_seq_one_letter_code
_entity_poly.pdbx_strand_id
1 'polypeptide(L)'
;MADLHPIVIEPLEHTYKSIKYTCSGEGLYKDGYLYDAHAEKLIPPKTAKASAEPREIEKKPVAYWKAQCAFRGLNQSGSINDLQVRLREAKKKILPELKSAETELNKEFKKRNKAARDDSYKSLKTAEQKAKANPKKFLSEAFPKGGTGRPANLDIIVVKIGVDDRFVLANAAEAMGLETCSVDAPWTSNKKPSPDRWIIVGRTRDAVWNQMRDIEREAARSKQTFTSEKMKSQPLKQTGPKSTPKEKATGVVQNKVKVAPAPSITGGMASAPPRQVRPTIGPMHKGPRTLQTARKSVLSEPRDYGSSSPDADPTMSNSYQGHGMVASKSGFSDKPSPMKKEASSAIVPASGNSWDVRGSYKIKCPELEGGWSPQGDPTLTLDLYLETRQGKQQLYGIFHFRTVEGIMRFMKPIPTPKSESTGDSSKKRKHEDIGDNSDVDMDMVPEYRGNQGSNTYTEKVFFLGAKDRPTVRRPTWHYRWRGSDTSQGEIQLNSDKNVQSITFSKKGTELQGTIAVDFAGLCHFTGVKVHSHPRDPHVDPEAQWNNHGEEAYEYARKSRWR
;
A
#
# COMPACT_ATOMS: atom_id res chain seq x y z
N MET A 1 -12.10 3.39 -6.07
CA MET A 1 -11.58 4.28 -7.14
C MET A 1 -10.63 3.58 -8.14
N ALA A 2 -10.35 2.27 -8.01
CA ALA A 2 -9.32 1.58 -8.82
C ALA A 2 -9.61 1.50 -10.34
N ASP A 3 -10.86 1.67 -10.76
CA ASP A 3 -11.25 1.41 -12.15
C ASP A 3 -10.97 2.57 -13.13
N LEU A 4 -10.62 3.77 -12.65
CA LEU A 4 -10.50 4.95 -13.53
C LEU A 4 -9.15 5.05 -14.24
N HIS A 5 -8.04 4.72 -13.56
CA HIS A 5 -6.71 4.91 -14.11
C HIS A 5 -6.19 3.67 -14.88
N PRO A 6 -5.36 3.88 -15.92
CA PRO A 6 -5.03 5.16 -16.54
C PRO A 6 -6.20 5.76 -17.33
N ILE A 7 -6.25 7.09 -17.42
CA ILE A 7 -7.22 7.80 -18.27
C ILE A 7 -6.62 7.88 -19.68
N VAL A 8 -7.31 7.31 -20.67
CA VAL A 8 -6.85 7.19 -22.07
C VAL A 8 -7.71 8.02 -23.02
N ILE A 9 -8.91 8.44 -22.60
CA ILE A 9 -9.81 9.28 -23.39
C ILE A 9 -9.78 10.73 -22.90
N GLU A 10 -10.11 11.65 -23.80
CA GLU A 10 -10.31 13.06 -23.46
C GLU A 10 -11.55 13.26 -22.58
N PRO A 11 -11.58 14.32 -21.74
CA PRO A 11 -12.77 14.67 -20.96
C PRO A 11 -14.01 14.86 -21.83
N LEU A 12 -15.17 14.38 -21.36
CA LEU A 12 -16.44 14.59 -22.06
C LEU A 12 -16.94 16.01 -21.82
N GLU A 13 -17.30 16.73 -22.88
CA GLU A 13 -17.91 18.06 -22.77
C GLU A 13 -19.42 17.94 -22.50
N HIS A 14 -19.93 18.81 -21.63
CA HIS A 14 -21.35 18.97 -21.36
C HIS A 14 -21.71 20.44 -21.29
N THR A 15 -22.72 20.87 -22.04
CA THR A 15 -23.18 22.27 -22.05
C THR A 15 -24.51 22.38 -21.32
N TYR A 16 -24.57 23.25 -20.31
CA TYR A 16 -25.78 23.52 -19.55
C TYR A 16 -25.97 25.03 -19.42
N LYS A 17 -27.13 25.56 -19.89
CA LYS A 17 -27.44 27.01 -19.93
C LYS A 17 -26.31 27.86 -20.54
N SER A 18 -25.77 27.42 -21.68
CA SER A 18 -24.64 28.05 -22.40
C SER A 18 -23.30 28.03 -21.64
N ILE A 19 -23.21 27.30 -20.54
CA ILE A 19 -21.97 27.11 -19.78
C ILE A 19 -21.43 25.72 -20.12
N LYS A 20 -20.17 25.67 -20.58
CA LYS A 20 -19.47 24.41 -20.85
C LYS A 20 -18.83 23.86 -19.57
N TYR A 21 -19.02 22.58 -19.35
CA TYR A 21 -18.41 21.76 -18.31
C TYR A 21 -17.65 20.61 -18.97
N THR A 22 -16.61 20.10 -18.31
CA THR A 22 -15.89 18.90 -18.75
C THR A 22 -15.97 17.82 -17.68
N CYS A 23 -15.97 16.55 -18.08
CA CYS A 23 -16.05 15.40 -17.18
C CYS A 23 -14.91 14.42 -17.46
N SER A 24 -14.05 14.17 -16.45
CA SER A 24 -12.93 13.23 -16.54
C SER A 24 -13.17 11.92 -15.74
N GLY A 25 -14.41 11.67 -15.31
CA GLY A 25 -14.77 10.49 -14.51
C GLY A 25 -14.61 10.65 -12.99
N GLU A 26 -14.04 11.78 -12.53
CA GLU A 26 -13.94 12.19 -11.13
C GLU A 26 -14.98 13.25 -10.73
N GLY A 27 -15.79 13.71 -11.69
CA GLY A 27 -16.77 14.78 -11.50
C GLY A 27 -16.77 15.78 -12.64
N LEU A 28 -17.61 16.81 -12.49
CA LEU A 28 -17.66 17.94 -13.42
C LEU A 28 -16.62 18.99 -13.07
N TYR A 29 -15.99 19.52 -14.12
CA TYR A 29 -15.02 20.61 -14.08
C TYR A 29 -15.56 21.82 -14.84
N LYS A 30 -15.29 23.01 -14.31
CA LYS A 30 -15.48 24.28 -15.02
C LYS A 30 -14.18 25.06 -14.98
N ASP A 31 -13.66 25.40 -16.15
CA ASP A 31 -12.37 26.08 -16.32
C ASP A 31 -11.21 25.39 -15.57
N GLY A 32 -11.25 24.05 -15.51
CA GLY A 32 -10.26 23.22 -14.80
C GLY A 32 -10.47 23.06 -13.29
N TYR A 33 -11.55 23.62 -12.71
CA TYR A 33 -11.84 23.48 -11.28
C TYR A 33 -13.04 22.57 -11.02
N LEU A 34 -12.89 21.65 -10.07
CA LEU A 34 -13.96 20.78 -9.56
C LEU A 34 -14.93 21.58 -8.66
N TYR A 35 -16.16 21.08 -8.49
CA TYR A 35 -17.07 21.58 -7.48
C TYR A 35 -16.50 21.44 -6.07
N ASP A 36 -16.50 22.53 -5.32
CA ASP A 36 -16.10 22.56 -3.90
C ASP A 36 -17.32 22.87 -3.04
N ALA A 37 -17.77 21.89 -2.27
CA ALA A 37 -18.93 22.03 -1.37
C ALA A 37 -18.70 23.03 -0.22
N HIS A 38 -17.45 23.42 0.02
CA HIS A 38 -17.01 24.26 1.13
C HIS A 38 -16.28 25.52 0.69
N ALA A 39 -16.48 25.96 -0.56
CA ALA A 39 -15.88 27.18 -1.10
C ALA A 39 -16.09 28.42 -0.20
N GLU A 40 -17.17 28.45 0.61
CA GLU A 40 -17.43 29.53 1.56
C GLU A 40 -16.40 29.64 2.68
N LYS A 41 -15.73 28.55 3.05
CA LYS A 41 -14.68 28.55 4.09
C LYS A 41 -13.41 29.26 3.62
N LEU A 42 -13.23 29.37 2.31
CA LEU A 42 -12.11 30.06 1.68
C LEU A 42 -12.39 31.56 1.48
N ILE A 43 -13.56 32.04 1.90
CA ILE A 43 -13.93 33.45 1.79
C ILE A 43 -13.58 34.14 3.11
N PRO A 44 -12.82 35.25 3.09
CA PRO A 44 -12.53 36.02 4.29
C PRO A 44 -13.83 36.43 5.02
N PRO A 45 -13.88 36.36 6.36
CA PRO A 45 -15.05 36.82 7.11
C PRO A 45 -15.32 38.31 6.85
N LYS A 46 -16.60 38.69 6.73
CA LYS A 46 -17.01 40.06 6.39
C LYS A 46 -16.64 41.08 7.47
N THR A 47 -16.49 40.62 8.71
CA THR A 47 -16.07 41.42 9.86
C THR A 47 -14.84 40.78 10.48
N ALA A 48 -13.70 41.47 10.43
CA ALA A 48 -12.52 41.09 11.19
C ALA A 48 -12.84 41.33 12.67
N LYS A 49 -13.37 40.32 13.37
CA LYS A 49 -13.39 40.35 14.83
C LYS A 49 -11.94 40.33 15.29
N ALA A 50 -11.54 41.39 15.97
CA ALA A 50 -10.15 41.73 16.32
C ALA A 50 -9.42 40.72 17.26
N SER A 51 -9.95 39.52 17.49
CA SER A 51 -9.35 38.55 18.42
C SER A 51 -9.16 37.13 17.86
N ALA A 52 -9.39 36.90 16.57
CA ALA A 52 -9.08 35.62 15.95
C ALA A 52 -7.76 35.76 15.18
N GLU A 53 -6.78 34.92 15.51
CA GLU A 53 -5.52 34.86 14.76
C GLU A 53 -5.80 34.76 13.25
N PRO A 54 -5.08 35.53 12.43
CA PRO A 54 -5.29 35.54 10.99
C PRO A 54 -4.93 34.18 10.42
N ARG A 55 -5.93 33.33 10.21
CA ARG A 55 -5.76 32.13 9.39
C ARG A 55 -5.32 32.60 8.01
N GLU A 56 -4.18 32.11 7.54
CA GLU A 56 -3.72 32.36 6.19
C GLU A 56 -4.69 31.68 5.22
N ILE A 57 -5.65 32.46 4.69
CA ILE A 57 -6.63 31.96 3.74
C ILE A 57 -5.95 31.87 2.37
N GLU A 58 -5.89 30.67 1.82
CA GLU A 58 -5.33 30.41 0.50
C GLU A 58 -6.03 31.27 -0.58
N LYS A 59 -5.26 32.10 -1.29
CA LYS A 59 -5.79 32.98 -2.33
C LYS A 59 -6.14 32.17 -3.58
N LYS A 60 -7.44 31.99 -3.86
CA LYS A 60 -7.91 31.32 -5.08
C LYS A 60 -8.06 32.28 -6.27
N PRO A 61 -7.74 31.85 -7.51
CA PRO A 61 -7.84 32.68 -8.71
C PRO A 61 -9.29 32.96 -9.12
N VAL A 62 -9.51 34.00 -9.94
CA VAL A 62 -10.85 34.40 -10.44
C VAL A 62 -11.61 33.23 -11.09
N ALA A 63 -10.91 32.40 -11.87
CA ALA A 63 -11.51 31.26 -12.57
C ALA A 63 -12.13 30.23 -11.60
N TYR A 64 -11.51 29.99 -10.45
CA TYR A 64 -12.07 29.12 -9.41
C TYR A 64 -13.41 29.67 -8.90
N TRP A 65 -13.47 30.96 -8.57
CA TRP A 65 -14.70 31.58 -8.06
C TRP A 65 -15.82 31.57 -9.11
N LYS A 66 -15.50 31.84 -10.38
CA LYS A 66 -16.45 31.72 -11.50
C LYS A 66 -16.97 30.30 -11.65
N ALA A 67 -16.10 29.30 -11.54
CA ALA A 67 -16.50 27.89 -11.56
C ALA A 67 -17.47 27.55 -10.42
N GLN A 68 -17.15 27.96 -9.19
CA GLN A 68 -18.01 27.72 -8.03
C GLN A 68 -19.38 28.40 -8.15
N CYS A 69 -19.44 29.60 -8.73
CA CYS A 69 -20.69 30.28 -9.07
C CYS A 69 -21.48 29.50 -10.13
N ALA A 70 -20.81 29.04 -11.19
CA ALA A 70 -21.43 28.28 -12.29
C ALA A 70 -22.14 27.01 -11.79
N PHE A 71 -21.47 26.20 -10.96
CA PHE A 71 -22.04 24.96 -10.39
C PHE A 71 -23.31 25.19 -9.55
N ARG A 72 -23.46 26.40 -9.00
CA ARG A 72 -24.60 26.81 -8.16
C ARG A 72 -25.65 27.62 -8.94
N GLY A 73 -25.47 27.80 -10.26
CA GLY A 73 -26.38 28.57 -11.11
C GLY A 73 -26.33 30.08 -10.89
N LEU A 74 -25.23 30.61 -10.35
CA LEU A 74 -25.05 32.03 -10.09
C LEU A 74 -24.38 32.73 -11.28
N ASN A 75 -24.52 34.06 -11.37
CA ASN A 75 -23.83 34.86 -12.37
C ASN A 75 -22.29 34.77 -12.19
N GLN A 76 -21.56 34.62 -13.29
CA GLN A 76 -20.10 34.47 -13.34
C GLN A 76 -19.34 35.78 -13.63
N SER A 77 -20.04 36.91 -13.84
CA SER A 77 -19.40 38.21 -14.10
C SER A 77 -19.10 38.99 -12.81
N GLY A 78 -18.18 39.95 -12.87
CA GLY A 78 -17.83 40.83 -11.75
C GLY A 78 -16.45 40.56 -11.15
N SER A 79 -16.13 41.31 -10.10
CA SER A 79 -14.90 41.19 -9.33
C SER A 79 -14.91 39.94 -8.45
N ILE A 80 -13.74 39.55 -7.90
CA ILE A 80 -13.66 38.43 -6.93
C ILE A 80 -14.59 38.67 -5.74
N ASN A 81 -14.66 39.91 -5.24
CA ASN A 81 -15.51 40.26 -4.10
C ASN A 81 -16.99 40.03 -4.44
N ASP A 82 -17.44 40.38 -5.65
CA ASP A 82 -18.83 40.17 -6.07
C ASP A 82 -19.16 38.67 -6.15
N LEU A 83 -18.25 37.87 -6.70
CA LEU A 83 -18.41 36.41 -6.80
C LEU A 83 -18.46 35.76 -5.40
N GLN A 84 -17.56 36.19 -4.50
CA GLN A 84 -17.52 35.71 -3.12
C GLN A 84 -18.80 36.07 -2.34
N VAL A 85 -19.32 37.30 -2.49
CA VAL A 85 -20.57 37.71 -1.83
C VAL A 85 -21.73 36.82 -2.28
N ARG A 86 -21.88 36.57 -3.59
CA ARG A 86 -22.92 35.67 -4.11
C ARG A 86 -22.78 34.24 -3.58
N LEU A 87 -21.55 33.74 -3.43
CA LEU A 87 -21.31 32.40 -2.89
C LEU A 87 -21.65 32.29 -1.41
N ARG A 88 -21.49 33.36 -0.61
CA ARG A 88 -21.93 33.38 0.79
C ARG A 88 -23.45 33.28 0.92
N GLU A 89 -24.19 33.93 0.01
CA GLU A 89 -25.65 33.98 0.04
C GLU A 89 -26.31 32.72 -0.57
N ALA A 90 -25.61 32.06 -1.49
CA ALA A 90 -26.13 30.89 -2.17
C ALA A 90 -26.18 29.62 -1.28
N LYS A 91 -27.13 28.74 -1.60
CA LYS A 91 -27.18 27.40 -1.00
C LYS A 91 -25.90 26.62 -1.34
N LYS A 92 -25.39 25.83 -0.38
CA LYS A 92 -24.18 24.99 -0.51
C LYS A 92 -24.34 23.76 -1.41
N LYS A 93 -25.32 23.75 -2.33
CA LYS A 93 -25.65 22.57 -3.14
C LYS A 93 -25.44 22.89 -4.62
N ILE A 94 -24.77 21.99 -5.32
CA ILE A 94 -24.75 21.93 -6.78
C ILE A 94 -26.18 21.85 -7.33
N LEU A 95 -26.41 22.45 -8.50
CA LEU A 95 -27.72 22.33 -9.17
C LEU A 95 -28.08 20.85 -9.38
N PRO A 96 -29.32 20.41 -9.04
CA PRO A 96 -29.72 19.01 -9.18
C PRO A 96 -29.55 18.46 -10.61
N GLU A 97 -29.82 19.30 -11.61
CA GLU A 97 -29.67 18.99 -13.03
C GLU A 97 -28.19 18.70 -13.37
N LEU A 98 -27.26 19.53 -12.88
CA LEU A 98 -25.82 19.30 -13.06
C LEU A 98 -25.35 18.04 -12.32
N LYS A 99 -25.90 17.75 -11.14
CA LYS A 99 -25.55 16.53 -10.39
C LYS A 99 -26.02 15.25 -11.10
N SER A 100 -27.19 15.29 -11.72
CA SER A 100 -27.69 14.19 -12.55
C SER A 100 -26.78 13.99 -13.77
N ALA A 101 -26.48 15.08 -14.49
CA ALA A 101 -25.56 15.05 -15.63
C ALA A 101 -24.17 14.55 -15.25
N GLU A 102 -23.61 14.97 -14.11
CA GLU A 102 -22.34 14.49 -13.58
C GLU A 102 -22.34 12.97 -13.40
N THR A 103 -23.40 12.42 -12.84
CA THR A 103 -23.53 10.98 -12.57
C THR A 103 -23.57 10.18 -13.87
N GLU A 104 -24.36 10.64 -14.85
CA GLU A 104 -24.46 10.01 -16.16
C GLU A 104 -23.15 10.09 -16.95
N LEU A 105 -22.54 11.28 -17.01
CA LEU A 105 -21.27 11.51 -17.69
C LEU A 105 -20.13 10.72 -17.04
N ASN A 106 -20.09 10.62 -15.71
CA ASN A 106 -19.09 9.79 -15.02
C ASN A 106 -19.24 8.31 -15.38
N LYS A 107 -20.49 7.81 -15.47
CA LYS A 107 -20.77 6.43 -15.89
C LYS A 107 -20.36 6.20 -17.35
N GLU A 108 -20.71 7.12 -18.23
CA GLU A 108 -20.35 7.06 -19.65
C GLU A 108 -18.84 7.17 -19.87
N PHE A 109 -18.18 8.12 -19.20
CA PHE A 109 -16.73 8.29 -19.23
C PHE A 109 -16.03 7.01 -18.81
N LYS A 110 -16.41 6.41 -17.68
CA LYS A 110 -15.83 5.14 -17.21
C LYS A 110 -16.02 4.02 -18.23
N LYS A 111 -17.20 3.94 -18.88
CA LYS A 111 -17.47 2.95 -19.93
C LYS A 111 -16.57 3.18 -21.16
N ARG A 112 -16.50 4.41 -21.68
CA ARG A 112 -15.66 4.77 -22.84
C ARG A 112 -14.17 4.61 -22.54
N ASN A 113 -13.72 5.02 -21.35
CA ASN A 113 -12.32 4.89 -20.92
C ASN A 113 -11.93 3.41 -20.76
N LYS A 114 -12.82 2.57 -20.22
CA LYS A 114 -12.60 1.13 -20.16
C LYS A 114 -12.49 0.52 -21.56
N ALA A 115 -13.40 0.85 -22.48
CA ALA A 115 -13.33 0.37 -23.86
C ALA A 115 -12.04 0.80 -24.56
N ALA A 116 -11.65 2.08 -24.44
CA ALA A 116 -10.42 2.60 -25.01
C ALA A 116 -9.16 1.92 -24.42
N ARG A 117 -9.13 1.67 -23.11
CA ARG A 117 -8.06 0.89 -22.48
C ARG A 117 -8.00 -0.54 -23.00
N ASP A 118 -9.16 -1.19 -23.14
CA ASP A 118 -9.24 -2.55 -23.65
C ASP A 118 -8.77 -2.64 -25.09
N ASP A 119 -9.12 -1.67 -25.93
CA ASP A 119 -8.71 -1.61 -27.33
C ASP A 119 -7.23 -1.25 -27.48
N SER A 120 -6.74 -0.28 -26.69
CA SER A 120 -5.31 0.02 -26.57
C SER A 120 -4.52 -1.22 -26.17
N TYR A 121 -4.98 -1.95 -25.15
CA TYR A 121 -4.36 -3.20 -24.71
C TYR A 121 -4.37 -4.29 -25.80
N LYS A 122 -5.48 -4.46 -26.53
CA LYS A 122 -5.57 -5.42 -27.66
C LYS A 122 -4.63 -5.07 -28.81
N SER A 123 -4.32 -3.78 -29.01
CA SER A 123 -3.41 -3.33 -30.07
C SER A 123 -1.94 -3.65 -29.79
N LEU A 124 -1.59 -3.96 -28.54
CA LEU A 124 -0.22 -4.32 -28.15
C LEU A 124 0.13 -5.73 -28.65
N LYS A 125 1.25 -5.84 -29.37
CA LYS A 125 1.65 -7.08 -30.05
C LYS A 125 2.51 -8.00 -29.18
N THR A 126 3.28 -7.43 -28.26
CA THR A 126 4.27 -8.18 -27.46
C THR A 126 3.76 -8.44 -26.05
N ALA A 127 4.21 -9.55 -25.45
CA ALA A 127 3.88 -9.90 -24.06
C ALA A 127 4.39 -8.84 -23.08
N GLU A 128 5.58 -8.28 -23.34
CA GLU A 128 6.21 -7.24 -22.53
C GLU A 128 5.40 -5.94 -22.53
N GLN A 129 4.90 -5.52 -23.70
CA GLN A 129 4.05 -4.33 -23.80
C GLN A 129 2.72 -4.54 -23.04
N LYS A 130 2.09 -5.70 -23.20
CA LYS A 130 0.85 -6.05 -22.48
C LYS A 130 1.07 -6.09 -20.97
N ALA A 131 2.13 -6.75 -20.53
CA ALA A 131 2.53 -6.83 -19.12
C ALA A 131 2.77 -5.44 -18.53
N LYS A 132 3.43 -4.55 -19.27
CA LYS A 132 3.66 -3.17 -18.86
C LYS A 132 2.38 -2.34 -18.78
N ALA A 133 1.50 -2.47 -19.77
CA ALA A 133 0.28 -1.66 -19.87
C ALA A 133 -0.79 -2.06 -18.83
N ASN A 134 -0.99 -3.36 -18.62
CA ASN A 134 -1.93 -3.86 -17.61
C ASN A 134 -1.47 -5.23 -17.08
N PRO A 135 -0.61 -5.25 -16.04
CA PRO A 135 -0.05 -6.47 -15.47
C PRO A 135 -1.11 -7.49 -15.06
N LYS A 136 -2.17 -7.04 -14.38
CA LYS A 136 -3.24 -7.91 -13.88
C LYS A 136 -4.02 -8.57 -15.02
N LYS A 137 -4.36 -7.81 -16.07
CA LYS A 137 -5.06 -8.35 -17.25
C LYS A 137 -4.16 -9.33 -18.02
N PHE A 138 -2.90 -8.96 -18.23
CA PHE A 138 -1.90 -9.83 -18.85
C PHE A 138 -1.75 -11.17 -18.12
N LEU A 139 -1.63 -11.14 -16.79
CA LEU A 139 -1.55 -12.35 -15.99
C LEU A 139 -2.84 -13.17 -16.01
N SER A 140 -4.02 -12.54 -16.06
CA SER A 140 -5.29 -13.26 -16.18
C SER A 140 -5.46 -13.96 -17.53
N GLU A 141 -4.91 -13.38 -18.61
CA GLU A 141 -4.87 -14.00 -19.94
C GLU A 141 -3.83 -15.14 -19.98
N ALA A 142 -2.67 -14.95 -19.35
CA ALA A 142 -1.62 -15.96 -19.28
C ALA A 142 -1.96 -17.13 -18.35
N PHE A 143 -2.71 -16.89 -17.27
CA PHE A 143 -3.06 -17.86 -16.23
C PHE A 143 -4.58 -17.87 -15.94
N PRO A 144 -5.40 -18.47 -16.81
CA PRO A 144 -6.85 -18.53 -16.61
C PRO A 144 -7.25 -19.39 -15.39
N LYS A 145 -8.24 -18.93 -14.61
CA LYS A 145 -8.63 -19.46 -13.28
C LYS A 145 -9.35 -20.82 -13.25
N GLY A 146 -9.56 -21.52 -14.37
CA GLY A 146 -10.58 -22.59 -14.44
C GLY A 146 -10.24 -23.90 -15.15
N GLY A 147 -8.98 -24.19 -15.48
CA GLY A 147 -8.61 -25.44 -16.16
C GLY A 147 -8.36 -26.59 -15.18
N THR A 148 -9.40 -27.28 -14.70
CA THR A 148 -9.31 -28.44 -13.78
C THR A 148 -8.88 -29.76 -14.44
N GLY A 149 -8.38 -29.75 -15.67
CA GLY A 149 -8.29 -30.96 -16.51
C GLY A 149 -6.92 -31.36 -17.05
N ARG A 150 -5.81 -30.85 -16.51
CA ARG A 150 -4.43 -31.12 -16.97
C ARG A 150 -4.05 -30.45 -18.32
N PRO A 151 -2.75 -30.32 -18.59
CA PRO A 151 -2.09 -29.02 -18.61
C PRO A 151 -1.59 -28.71 -20.02
N ALA A 152 -0.76 -27.69 -20.18
CA ALA A 152 0.52 -27.81 -20.90
C ALA A 152 0.85 -26.51 -21.64
N ASN A 153 2.00 -25.96 -21.24
CA ASN A 153 2.96 -25.18 -22.03
C ASN A 153 3.31 -23.83 -21.41
N LEU A 154 2.49 -23.24 -20.53
CA LEU A 154 2.84 -21.98 -19.86
C LEU A 154 2.45 -21.99 -18.38
N ASP A 155 2.85 -23.03 -17.64
CA ASP A 155 2.89 -22.93 -16.17
C ASP A 155 3.89 -21.87 -15.69
N ILE A 156 4.73 -21.39 -16.61
CA ILE A 156 5.71 -20.36 -16.43
C ILE A 156 5.68 -19.43 -17.65
N ILE A 157 5.80 -18.13 -17.41
CA ILE A 157 6.11 -17.12 -18.42
C ILE A 157 7.37 -16.36 -18.02
N VAL A 158 8.18 -15.96 -19.00
CA VAL A 158 9.38 -15.14 -18.80
C VAL A 158 9.16 -13.81 -19.50
N VAL A 159 9.14 -12.71 -18.74
CA VAL A 159 8.80 -11.38 -19.23
C VAL A 159 10.01 -10.45 -19.13
N LYS A 160 10.35 -9.78 -20.24
CA LYS A 160 11.51 -8.89 -20.38
C LYS A 160 11.12 -7.43 -20.16
N ILE A 161 10.87 -7.04 -18.92
CA ILE A 161 10.41 -5.68 -18.56
C ILE A 161 11.42 -4.90 -17.70
N GLY A 162 11.29 -3.58 -17.69
CA GLY A 162 12.19 -2.66 -16.96
C GLY A 162 12.09 -2.79 -15.44
N VAL A 163 13.03 -2.19 -14.72
CA VAL A 163 13.14 -2.29 -13.25
C VAL A 163 11.84 -1.89 -12.54
N ASP A 164 11.25 -0.77 -12.92
CA ASP A 164 10.05 -0.23 -12.27
C ASP A 164 8.81 -1.12 -12.55
N ASP A 165 8.67 -1.58 -13.79
CA ASP A 165 7.55 -2.41 -14.21
C ASP A 165 7.58 -3.81 -13.57
N ARG A 166 8.77 -4.34 -13.24
CA ARG A 166 8.94 -5.66 -12.61
C ARG A 166 8.24 -5.75 -11.26
N PHE A 167 8.33 -4.71 -10.43
CA PHE A 167 7.70 -4.70 -9.12
C PHE A 167 6.16 -4.70 -9.24
N VAL A 168 5.63 -3.93 -10.20
CA VAL A 168 4.18 -3.88 -10.45
C VAL A 168 3.66 -5.23 -10.95
N LEU A 169 4.40 -5.90 -11.84
CA LEU A 169 4.03 -7.24 -12.32
C LEU A 169 4.13 -8.30 -11.21
N ALA A 170 5.17 -8.22 -10.36
CA ALA A 170 5.33 -9.13 -9.22
C ALA A 170 4.17 -9.02 -8.22
N ASN A 171 3.79 -7.79 -7.83
CA ASN A 171 2.67 -7.57 -6.92
C ASN A 171 1.33 -8.04 -7.53
N ALA A 172 1.14 -7.83 -8.83
CA ALA A 172 -0.05 -8.31 -9.53
C ALA A 172 -0.11 -9.84 -9.57
N ALA A 173 1.04 -10.51 -9.72
CA ALA A 173 1.14 -11.96 -9.68
C ALA A 173 0.88 -12.52 -8.28
N GLU A 174 1.47 -11.92 -7.24
CA GLU A 174 1.22 -12.30 -5.84
C GLU A 174 -0.26 -12.16 -5.47
N ALA A 175 -0.91 -11.05 -5.87
CA ALA A 175 -2.34 -10.85 -5.67
C ALA A 175 -3.23 -11.89 -6.39
N MET A 176 -2.67 -12.65 -7.35
CA MET A 176 -3.33 -13.75 -8.04
C MET A 176 -2.90 -15.13 -7.50
N GLY A 177 -2.08 -15.19 -6.46
CA GLY A 177 -1.52 -16.43 -5.92
C GLY A 177 -0.49 -17.08 -6.86
N LEU A 178 0.17 -16.29 -7.71
CA LEU A 178 1.23 -16.75 -8.59
C LEU A 178 2.59 -16.48 -7.95
N GLU A 179 3.53 -17.36 -8.24
CA GLU A 179 4.92 -17.28 -7.80
C GLU A 179 5.74 -16.46 -8.78
N THR A 180 6.68 -15.67 -8.26
CA THR A 180 7.57 -14.85 -9.12
C THR A 180 9.03 -14.94 -8.69
N CYS A 181 9.92 -14.79 -9.67
CA CYS A 181 11.35 -14.68 -9.43
C CYS A 181 11.99 -13.76 -10.46
N SER A 182 13.01 -12.99 -10.08
CA SER A 182 13.78 -12.17 -11.03
C SER A 182 15.19 -12.72 -11.23
N VAL A 183 15.57 -12.92 -12.49
CA VAL A 183 16.83 -13.54 -12.90
C VAL A 183 17.62 -12.60 -13.81
N ASP A 184 18.95 -12.73 -13.81
CA ASP A 184 19.80 -12.01 -14.76
C ASP A 184 19.56 -12.52 -16.19
N ALA A 185 19.44 -11.58 -17.13
CA ALA A 185 19.20 -11.92 -18.52
C ALA A 185 20.47 -12.55 -19.16
N PRO A 186 20.32 -13.57 -20.02
CA PRO A 186 21.43 -14.14 -20.76
C PRO A 186 21.96 -13.13 -21.79
N TRP A 187 23.28 -13.14 -22.00
CA TRP A 187 23.91 -12.26 -22.97
C TRP A 187 23.56 -12.70 -24.39
N THR A 188 23.17 -11.75 -25.24
CA THR A 188 22.91 -11.97 -26.66
C THR A 188 23.92 -11.20 -27.50
N SER A 189 24.61 -11.90 -28.40
CA SER A 189 25.46 -11.31 -29.44
C SER A 189 26.45 -10.25 -28.92
N ASN A 190 27.19 -10.59 -27.87
CA ASN A 190 28.25 -9.75 -27.28
C ASN A 190 27.79 -8.40 -26.72
N LYS A 191 26.49 -8.21 -26.53
CA LYS A 191 25.90 -7.03 -25.88
C LYS A 191 25.34 -7.41 -24.52
N LYS A 192 25.51 -6.50 -23.55
CA LYS A 192 24.82 -6.61 -22.26
C LYS A 192 23.32 -6.57 -22.55
N PRO A 193 22.53 -7.54 -22.05
CA PRO A 193 21.11 -7.56 -22.29
C PRO A 193 20.44 -6.32 -21.69
N SER A 194 19.39 -5.83 -22.36
CA SER A 194 18.54 -4.75 -21.90
C SER A 194 17.08 -5.18 -22.08
N PRO A 195 16.29 -5.34 -21.00
CA PRO A 195 16.68 -5.15 -19.59
C PRO A 195 17.71 -6.19 -19.12
N ASP A 196 18.49 -5.82 -18.11
CA ASP A 196 19.55 -6.67 -17.55
C ASP A 196 19.00 -7.82 -16.69
N ARG A 197 17.73 -7.74 -16.30
CA ARG A 197 17.02 -8.78 -15.56
C ARG A 197 15.64 -9.06 -16.14
N TRP A 198 15.28 -10.34 -16.18
CA TRP A 198 13.95 -10.80 -16.55
C TRP A 198 13.15 -11.16 -15.29
N ILE A 199 11.83 -11.22 -15.42
CA ILE A 199 10.94 -11.74 -14.37
C ILE A 199 10.25 -13.01 -14.88
N ILE A 200 10.28 -14.03 -14.04
CA ILE A 200 9.67 -15.33 -14.25
C ILE A 200 8.42 -15.36 -13.38
N VAL A 201 7.27 -15.68 -13.96
CA VAL A 201 6.00 -15.81 -13.25
C VAL A 201 5.44 -17.19 -13.51
N GLY A 202 4.92 -17.87 -12.50
CA GLY A 202 4.33 -19.20 -12.67
C GLY A 202 3.36 -19.57 -11.55
N ARG A 203 2.66 -20.69 -11.73
CA ARG A 203 1.66 -21.16 -10.74
C ARG A 203 2.26 -21.83 -9.51
N THR A 204 3.43 -22.43 -9.68
CA THR A 204 4.10 -23.18 -8.61
C THR A 204 5.52 -22.70 -8.45
N ARG A 205 6.00 -22.74 -7.21
CA ARG A 205 7.35 -22.32 -6.86
C ARG A 205 8.40 -23.15 -7.59
N ASP A 206 8.23 -24.48 -7.61
CA ASP A 206 9.19 -25.38 -8.24
C ASP A 206 9.37 -25.08 -9.73
N ALA A 207 8.27 -24.78 -10.44
CA ALA A 207 8.31 -24.45 -11.86
C ALA A 207 9.11 -23.15 -12.10
N VAL A 208 8.82 -22.10 -11.32
CA VAL A 208 9.53 -20.81 -11.40
C VAL A 208 11.02 -20.97 -11.10
N TRP A 209 11.37 -21.75 -10.08
CA TRP A 209 12.76 -21.96 -9.66
C TRP A 209 13.54 -22.85 -10.63
N ASN A 210 12.90 -23.85 -11.26
CA ASN A 210 13.51 -24.64 -12.31
C ASN A 210 13.87 -23.76 -13.51
N GLN A 211 12.92 -22.93 -13.97
CA GLN A 211 13.16 -21.99 -15.06
C GLN A 211 14.26 -20.97 -14.73
N MET A 212 14.27 -20.47 -13.49
CA MET A 212 15.33 -19.57 -13.01
C MET A 212 16.71 -20.20 -13.17
N ARG A 213 16.89 -21.43 -12.65
CA ARG A 213 18.16 -22.16 -12.73
C ARG A 213 18.61 -22.41 -14.16
N ASP A 214 17.67 -22.70 -15.07
CA ASP A 214 17.99 -22.90 -16.48
C ASP A 214 18.47 -21.62 -17.17
N ILE A 215 17.81 -20.48 -16.89
CA ILE A 215 18.23 -19.16 -17.39
C ILE A 215 19.58 -18.74 -16.81
N GLU A 216 19.82 -18.96 -15.51
CA GLU A 216 21.12 -18.66 -14.89
C GLU A 216 22.26 -19.49 -15.51
N ARG A 217 22.01 -20.78 -15.77
CA ARG A 217 22.98 -21.66 -16.44
C ARG A 217 23.27 -21.18 -17.86
N GLU A 218 22.27 -20.69 -18.59
CA GLU A 218 22.44 -20.09 -19.90
C GLU A 218 23.21 -18.76 -19.83
N ALA A 219 22.86 -17.87 -18.89
CA ALA A 219 23.56 -16.60 -18.68
C ALA A 219 25.04 -16.80 -18.33
N ALA A 220 25.35 -17.80 -17.50
CA ALA A 220 26.73 -18.18 -17.17
C ALA A 220 27.50 -18.68 -18.40
N ARG A 221 26.88 -19.54 -19.23
CA ARG A 221 27.48 -20.00 -20.49
C ARG A 221 27.76 -18.84 -21.44
N SER A 222 26.80 -17.93 -21.64
CA SER A 222 26.98 -16.77 -22.51
C SER A 222 28.03 -15.78 -22.01
N LYS A 223 28.21 -15.66 -20.68
CA LYS A 223 29.28 -14.85 -20.08
C LYS A 223 30.66 -15.48 -20.32
N GLN A 224 30.75 -16.81 -20.21
CA GLN A 224 31.99 -17.54 -20.46
C GLN A 224 32.42 -17.46 -21.94
N THR A 225 31.48 -17.61 -22.88
CA THR A 225 31.78 -17.44 -24.31
C THR A 225 32.25 -16.02 -24.62
N PHE A 226 31.53 -15.00 -24.13
CA PHE A 226 31.91 -13.60 -24.31
C PHE A 226 33.31 -13.27 -23.77
N THR A 227 33.63 -13.72 -22.55
CA THR A 227 34.96 -13.49 -21.96
C THR A 227 36.06 -14.19 -22.76
N SER A 228 35.82 -15.40 -23.25
CA SER A 228 36.77 -16.12 -24.10
C SER A 228 36.98 -15.46 -25.48
N GLU A 229 35.94 -14.91 -26.10
CA GLU A 229 36.04 -14.17 -27.37
C GLU A 229 36.77 -12.84 -27.19
N LYS A 230 36.49 -12.14 -26.08
CA LYS A 230 37.18 -10.89 -25.73
C LYS A 230 38.68 -11.11 -25.51
N MET A 231 39.07 -12.24 -24.90
CA MET A 231 40.49 -12.60 -24.73
C MET A 231 41.17 -12.97 -26.05
N LYS A 232 40.46 -13.63 -26.99
CA LYS A 232 41.02 -13.99 -28.31
C LYS A 232 41.17 -12.80 -29.26
N SER A 233 40.29 -11.80 -29.15
CA SER A 233 40.27 -10.62 -30.04
C SER A 233 41.16 -9.48 -29.57
N GLN A 234 41.79 -9.59 -28.40
CA GLN A 234 42.81 -8.63 -27.99
C GLN A 234 44.10 -8.92 -28.77
N PRO A 235 44.49 -8.08 -29.75
CA PRO A 235 45.74 -8.31 -30.47
C PRO A 235 46.86 -8.30 -29.44
N LEU A 236 47.70 -9.34 -29.45
CA LEU A 236 48.98 -9.32 -28.75
C LEU A 236 49.66 -8.03 -29.19
N LYS A 237 49.66 -7.01 -28.32
CA LYS A 237 50.61 -5.91 -28.42
C LYS A 237 51.96 -6.59 -28.33
N GLN A 238 52.60 -6.80 -29.48
CA GLN A 238 54.00 -7.18 -29.56
C GLN A 238 54.76 -6.10 -28.79
N THR A 239 55.10 -6.40 -27.55
CA THR A 239 56.07 -5.64 -26.78
C THR A 239 57.41 -5.85 -27.46
N GLY A 240 57.72 -4.98 -28.42
CA GLY A 240 59.07 -4.84 -28.93
C GLY A 240 60.01 -4.52 -27.75
N PRO A 241 61.18 -5.17 -27.66
CA PRO A 241 62.12 -4.93 -26.57
C PRO A 241 62.73 -3.55 -26.76
N LYS A 242 62.30 -2.56 -25.98
CA LYS A 242 62.96 -1.27 -25.91
C LYS A 242 64.02 -1.33 -24.82
N SER A 243 65.23 -1.66 -25.25
CA SER A 243 66.45 -1.51 -24.48
C SER A 243 66.75 -0.02 -24.21
N THR A 244 67.32 0.20 -23.03
CA THR A 244 68.18 1.31 -22.55
C THR A 244 67.62 2.11 -21.36
N PRO A 245 68.30 2.05 -20.20
CA PRO A 245 68.16 3.03 -19.13
C PRO A 245 69.19 4.16 -19.35
N LYS A 246 68.72 5.41 -19.39
CA LYS A 246 69.61 6.57 -19.26
C LYS A 246 69.00 7.59 -18.28
N GLU A 247 69.48 7.42 -17.05
CA GLU A 247 70.06 8.44 -16.19
C GLU A 247 69.58 9.91 -16.27
N LYS A 248 69.08 10.38 -15.12
CA LYS A 248 69.14 11.71 -14.49
C LYS A 248 69.40 12.94 -15.38
N ALA A 249 68.49 13.91 -15.28
CA ALA A 249 68.85 15.29 -14.92
C ALA A 249 67.64 16.07 -14.37
N THR A 250 67.87 16.65 -13.19
CA THR A 250 67.16 17.80 -12.60
C THR A 250 67.12 19.00 -13.55
N GLY A 251 66.00 19.74 -13.57
CA GLY A 251 65.91 21.01 -14.27
C GLY A 251 64.60 21.74 -14.02
N VAL A 252 64.69 22.81 -13.23
CA VAL A 252 63.67 23.79 -12.86
C VAL A 252 63.30 24.67 -14.08
N VAL A 253 62.18 25.40 -13.99
CA VAL A 253 61.89 26.74 -14.59
C VAL A 253 60.74 26.78 -15.61
N GLN A 254 59.61 27.31 -15.09
CA GLN A 254 58.75 28.39 -15.59
C GLN A 254 58.09 28.37 -17.00
N ASN A 255 56.83 28.81 -16.93
CA ASN A 255 56.20 29.88 -17.70
C ASN A 255 55.37 29.59 -18.96
N LYS A 256 54.10 30.02 -18.82
CA LYS A 256 53.34 30.94 -19.69
C LYS A 256 52.64 30.42 -20.96
N VAL A 257 51.37 30.86 -21.04
CA VAL A 257 50.66 31.43 -22.22
C VAL A 257 50.23 30.38 -23.25
N LYS A 258 49.08 30.44 -23.94
CA LYS A 258 47.82 31.19 -23.96
C LYS A 258 47.07 30.57 -25.17
N VAL A 259 45.85 31.02 -25.42
CA VAL A 259 45.16 31.07 -26.73
C VAL A 259 44.12 29.98 -26.98
N ALA A 260 42.87 30.38 -26.73
CA ALA A 260 41.69 29.93 -27.48
C ALA A 260 41.77 30.37 -28.95
N PRO A 261 40.98 29.77 -29.84
CA PRO A 261 39.95 30.63 -30.44
C PRO A 261 38.57 29.95 -30.64
N ALA A 262 37.55 30.73 -30.29
CA ALA A 262 36.32 31.11 -31.02
C ALA A 262 35.76 30.28 -32.21
N PRO A 263 34.45 30.45 -32.51
CA PRO A 263 33.60 29.47 -33.18
C PRO A 263 33.42 29.72 -34.68
N SER A 264 33.09 28.66 -35.42
CA SER A 264 32.64 28.76 -36.82
C SER A 264 31.18 28.32 -36.97
N ILE A 265 30.37 29.30 -37.37
CA ILE A 265 29.04 29.17 -37.97
C ILE A 265 29.21 28.80 -39.45
N THR A 266 28.35 27.90 -39.95
CA THR A 266 27.89 27.63 -41.34
C THR A 266 27.60 26.13 -41.42
N GLY A 267 26.58 25.59 -42.07
CA GLY A 267 25.57 26.05 -43.01
C GLY A 267 24.91 24.76 -43.51
N GLY A 268 23.58 24.77 -43.67
CA GLY A 268 22.82 23.57 -43.99
C GLY A 268 23.15 22.97 -45.36
N MET A 269 22.84 21.68 -45.53
CA MET A 269 22.33 21.16 -46.80
C MET A 269 21.60 19.83 -46.60
N ALA A 270 20.50 19.70 -47.34
CA ALA A 270 19.56 18.60 -47.34
C ALA A 270 20.17 17.28 -47.81
N SER A 271 19.76 16.17 -47.19
CA SER A 271 20.03 14.81 -47.68
C SER A 271 18.72 14.04 -47.90
N ALA A 272 18.52 13.66 -49.17
CA ALA A 272 17.47 12.79 -49.69
C ALA A 272 17.54 11.36 -49.11
N PRO A 273 16.45 10.54 -49.22
CA PRO A 273 16.35 9.25 -48.55
C PRO A 273 17.05 8.11 -49.32
N PRO A 274 17.60 7.09 -48.62
CA PRO A 274 18.19 5.94 -49.28
C PRO A 274 17.13 4.90 -49.71
N ARG A 275 17.30 4.46 -50.96
CA ARG A 275 16.68 3.32 -51.66
C ARG A 275 16.69 2.05 -50.79
N GLN A 276 15.52 1.42 -50.64
CA GLN A 276 15.39 0.06 -50.11
C GLN A 276 15.77 -0.97 -51.18
N VAL A 277 16.73 -1.83 -50.86
CA VAL A 277 17.07 -3.04 -51.61
C VAL A 277 16.31 -4.22 -51.00
N ARG A 278 15.46 -4.87 -51.80
CA ARG A 278 14.80 -6.15 -51.46
C ARG A 278 15.82 -7.29 -51.52
N PRO A 279 15.88 -8.19 -50.52
CA PRO A 279 16.48 -9.51 -50.70
C PRO A 279 15.42 -10.53 -51.13
N THR A 280 15.70 -11.17 -52.26
CA THR A 280 15.03 -12.35 -52.82
C THR A 280 15.19 -13.55 -51.89
N ILE A 281 14.08 -14.20 -51.51
CA ILE A 281 14.05 -15.44 -50.74
C ILE A 281 14.11 -16.62 -51.74
N GLY A 282 15.20 -17.38 -51.70
CA GLY A 282 15.33 -18.70 -52.34
C GLY A 282 14.90 -19.85 -51.41
N PRO A 283 14.63 -21.05 -51.94
CA PRO A 283 13.92 -22.11 -51.24
C PRO A 283 14.85 -22.95 -50.36
N MET A 284 14.47 -23.19 -49.09
CA MET A 284 15.18 -24.10 -48.21
C MET A 284 14.65 -25.54 -48.33
N HIS A 285 15.62 -26.44 -48.50
CA HIS A 285 15.49 -27.89 -48.56
C HIS A 285 14.86 -28.50 -47.28
N LYS A 286 14.00 -29.49 -47.50
CA LYS A 286 13.46 -30.41 -46.48
C LYS A 286 14.50 -31.50 -46.17
N GLY A 287 14.74 -31.74 -44.88
CA GLY A 287 15.53 -32.86 -44.35
C GLY A 287 14.88 -33.41 -43.06
N PRO A 288 15.15 -34.67 -42.68
CA PRO A 288 14.08 -35.61 -42.33
C PRO A 288 13.70 -35.70 -40.85
N ARG A 289 12.41 -35.99 -40.66
CA ARG A 289 11.75 -36.35 -39.40
C ARG A 289 12.29 -37.67 -38.86
N THR A 290 12.69 -37.69 -37.60
CA THR A 290 12.90 -38.92 -36.83
C THR A 290 11.58 -39.28 -36.14
N LEU A 291 10.99 -40.40 -36.56
CA LEU A 291 9.84 -41.04 -35.94
C LEU A 291 10.30 -41.70 -34.62
N GLN A 292 9.67 -41.37 -33.50
CA GLN A 292 9.71 -42.21 -32.30
C GLN A 292 8.39 -42.96 -32.15
N THR A 293 8.52 -44.27 -32.10
CA THR A 293 7.51 -45.30 -32.02
C THR A 293 6.88 -45.35 -30.63
N ALA A 294 5.55 -45.33 -30.60
CA ALA A 294 4.74 -45.61 -29.42
C ALA A 294 4.92 -47.07 -28.98
N ARG A 295 5.31 -47.30 -27.72
CA ARG A 295 5.17 -48.60 -27.06
C ARG A 295 3.86 -48.65 -26.30
N LYS A 296 3.14 -49.74 -26.54
CA LYS A 296 1.81 -50.13 -26.07
C LYS A 296 2.01 -50.94 -24.77
N SER A 297 1.35 -50.56 -23.68
CA SER A 297 1.19 -51.35 -22.44
C SER A 297 -0.27 -51.17 -22.00
N VAL A 298 -1.19 -52.03 -22.44
CA VAL A 298 -1.69 -53.24 -21.75
C VAL A 298 -2.15 -52.97 -20.30
N LEU A 299 -3.45 -52.68 -20.21
CA LEU A 299 -4.47 -53.30 -19.36
C LEU A 299 -4.14 -53.58 -17.88
N SER A 300 -4.88 -52.92 -16.98
CA SER A 300 -5.36 -53.49 -15.72
C SER A 300 -6.67 -52.81 -15.34
N GLU A 301 -7.73 -53.60 -15.24
CA GLU A 301 -9.10 -53.25 -14.83
C GLU A 301 -9.16 -52.77 -13.37
N PRO A 302 -10.11 -51.90 -13.01
CA PRO A 302 -10.67 -51.86 -11.66
C PRO A 302 -11.96 -52.67 -11.61
N ARG A 303 -11.96 -53.66 -10.72
CA ARG A 303 -13.06 -54.56 -10.39
C ARG A 303 -14.25 -53.79 -9.80
N ASP A 304 -15.43 -54.18 -10.27
CA ASP A 304 -16.72 -54.03 -9.60
C ASP A 304 -16.65 -54.54 -8.16
N TYR A 305 -17.10 -53.72 -7.21
CA TYR A 305 -17.54 -54.20 -5.90
C TYR A 305 -18.95 -53.68 -5.63
N GLY A 306 -19.90 -54.58 -5.94
CA GLY A 306 -21.03 -54.99 -5.12
C GLY A 306 -21.56 -54.01 -4.08
N SER A 307 -22.72 -53.45 -4.41
CA SER A 307 -23.74 -53.01 -3.46
C SER A 307 -24.25 -54.20 -2.65
N SER A 308 -24.18 -54.14 -1.32
CA SER A 308 -24.93 -55.03 -0.41
C SER A 308 -25.15 -54.32 0.92
N SER A 309 -26.39 -53.92 1.17
CA SER A 309 -26.93 -53.65 2.50
C SER A 309 -26.99 -54.97 3.29
N PRO A 310 -26.83 -54.95 4.62
CA PRO A 310 -28.00 -55.23 5.43
C PRO A 310 -28.10 -54.44 6.76
N ASP A 311 -29.35 -54.38 7.23
CA ASP A 311 -29.82 -53.91 8.52
C ASP A 311 -29.06 -54.48 9.74
N ALA A 312 -28.88 -53.65 10.76
CA ALA A 312 -29.09 -54.01 12.17
C ALA A 312 -29.01 -52.76 13.07
N ASP A 313 -30.13 -52.46 13.74
CA ASP A 313 -30.24 -51.68 14.98
C ASP A 313 -29.33 -52.27 16.08
N PRO A 314 -28.88 -51.46 17.06
CA PRO A 314 -29.57 -51.53 18.34
C PRO A 314 -29.77 -50.19 19.06
N THR A 315 -31.01 -50.05 19.51
CA THR A 315 -31.52 -49.36 20.69
C THR A 315 -30.53 -49.24 21.86
N MET A 316 -30.25 -48.01 22.30
CA MET A 316 -29.92 -47.71 23.70
C MET A 316 -30.54 -46.35 24.07
N SER A 317 -31.67 -46.45 24.77
CA SER A 317 -32.31 -45.40 25.54
C SER A 317 -31.39 -44.91 26.66
N ASN A 318 -31.27 -43.59 26.84
CA ASN A 318 -31.11 -43.04 28.18
C ASN A 318 -31.78 -41.68 28.32
N SER A 319 -32.76 -41.70 29.22
CA SER A 319 -33.58 -40.62 29.71
C SER A 319 -32.78 -39.53 30.41
N TYR A 320 -33.05 -38.26 30.09
CA TYR A 320 -32.93 -37.18 31.06
C TYR A 320 -34.29 -36.50 31.22
N GLN A 321 -34.73 -36.50 32.47
CA GLN A 321 -36.01 -36.07 32.99
C GLN A 321 -36.27 -34.59 32.71
N GLY A 322 -37.49 -34.31 32.24
CA GLY A 322 -38.08 -32.99 32.32
C GLY A 322 -38.47 -32.67 33.76
N HIS A 323 -37.97 -31.56 34.29
CA HIS A 323 -38.56 -30.93 35.46
C HIS A 323 -39.62 -29.93 35.01
N GLY A 324 -40.85 -30.20 35.46
CA GLY A 324 -42.04 -29.45 35.16
C GLY A 324 -42.02 -28.03 35.72
N MET A 325 -42.60 -27.12 34.93
CA MET A 325 -42.95 -25.79 35.39
C MET A 325 -44.22 -25.89 36.25
N VAL A 326 -44.10 -25.49 37.52
CA VAL A 326 -45.24 -25.18 38.38
C VAL A 326 -45.43 -23.67 38.36
N ALA A 327 -46.63 -23.26 37.97
CA ALA A 327 -47.11 -21.90 38.06
C ALA A 327 -47.24 -21.48 39.53
N SER A 328 -46.60 -20.38 39.90
CA SER A 328 -46.90 -19.68 41.16
C SER A 328 -47.07 -18.18 40.88
N LYS A 329 -48.33 -17.74 41.00
CA LYS A 329 -48.72 -16.34 41.17
C LYS A 329 -48.11 -15.83 42.48
N SER A 330 -47.41 -14.70 42.42
CA SER A 330 -47.35 -13.76 43.52
C SER A 330 -47.18 -12.35 42.95
N GLY A 331 -48.16 -11.49 43.26
CA GLY A 331 -48.03 -10.06 43.06
C GLY A 331 -47.14 -9.48 44.15
N PHE A 332 -46.24 -8.59 43.77
CA PHE A 332 -45.63 -7.64 44.68
C PHE A 332 -45.39 -6.34 43.91
N SER A 333 -46.04 -5.28 44.39
CA SER A 333 -45.85 -3.90 43.99
C SER A 333 -44.50 -3.41 44.49
N ASP A 334 -43.69 -2.81 43.61
CA ASP A 334 -42.55 -2.01 44.05
C ASP A 334 -42.36 -0.72 43.23
N LYS A 335 -42.08 0.33 44.01
CA LYS A 335 -41.95 1.73 43.63
C LYS A 335 -40.65 2.00 42.86
N PRO A 336 -40.62 3.03 41.98
CA PRO A 336 -39.39 3.43 41.30
C PRO A 336 -38.42 4.13 42.28
N SER A 337 -37.23 3.54 42.45
CA SER A 337 -36.09 4.20 43.10
C SER A 337 -35.41 5.20 42.17
N PRO A 338 -34.86 6.32 42.69
CA PRO A 338 -34.29 7.39 41.89
C PRO A 338 -32.92 6.99 41.31
N MET A 339 -32.76 7.24 40.01
CA MET A 339 -31.50 7.05 39.28
C MET A 339 -30.37 7.87 39.92
N LYS A 340 -29.32 7.18 40.38
CA LYS A 340 -28.03 7.79 40.72
C LYS A 340 -27.41 8.36 39.44
N LYS A 341 -27.18 9.68 39.43
CA LYS A 341 -26.35 10.35 38.43
C LYS A 341 -24.95 9.75 38.45
N GLU A 342 -24.51 9.20 37.32
CA GLU A 342 -23.11 8.87 37.07
C GLU A 342 -22.25 10.13 37.28
N ALA A 343 -21.36 10.05 38.26
CA ALA A 343 -20.37 11.08 38.49
C ALA A 343 -19.41 11.09 37.30
N SER A 344 -19.28 12.25 36.64
CA SER A 344 -18.27 12.52 35.63
C SER A 344 -16.89 12.12 36.14
N SER A 345 -16.26 11.14 35.50
CA SER A 345 -14.92 10.65 35.87
C SER A 345 -13.92 11.81 35.87
N ALA A 346 -13.42 12.16 37.05
CA ALA A 346 -12.38 13.16 37.19
C ALA A 346 -11.13 12.72 36.42
N ILE A 347 -10.64 13.59 35.54
CA ILE A 347 -9.38 13.43 34.81
C ILE A 347 -8.27 13.35 35.86
N VAL A 348 -7.65 12.19 36.00
CA VAL A 348 -6.55 11.97 36.95
C VAL A 348 -5.36 12.86 36.54
N PRO A 349 -4.92 13.82 37.37
CA PRO A 349 -3.78 14.67 37.05
C PRO A 349 -2.50 13.81 37.04
N ALA A 350 -1.83 13.76 35.90
CA ALA A 350 -0.56 13.06 35.73
C ALA A 350 0.53 13.71 36.59
N SER A 351 0.89 13.11 37.72
CA SER A 351 1.84 13.66 38.70
C SER A 351 3.32 13.43 38.36
N GLY A 352 3.69 13.22 37.09
CA GLY A 352 5.08 13.03 36.71
C GLY A 352 5.37 13.33 35.25
N ASN A 353 6.57 13.82 34.97
CA ASN A 353 7.09 14.04 33.61
C ASN A 353 7.31 12.73 32.80
N SER A 354 6.77 11.60 33.26
CA SER A 354 6.91 10.30 32.61
C SER A 354 5.91 10.13 31.48
N TRP A 355 6.41 9.84 30.28
CA TRP A 355 5.62 9.37 29.14
C TRP A 355 5.16 7.91 29.36
N ASP A 356 4.28 7.70 30.35
CA ASP A 356 3.70 6.38 30.61
C ASP A 356 2.44 6.18 29.78
N VAL A 357 2.59 5.40 28.70
CA VAL A 357 1.51 5.06 27.77
C VAL A 357 0.71 3.83 28.19
N ARG A 358 1.06 3.15 29.29
CA ARG A 358 0.30 1.98 29.76
C ARG A 358 -1.05 2.42 30.32
N GLY A 359 -2.07 1.61 30.15
CA GLY A 359 -3.39 1.88 30.71
C GLY A 359 -4.51 1.76 29.70
N SER A 360 -5.71 2.22 30.08
CA SER A 360 -6.90 2.15 29.26
C SER A 360 -7.19 3.47 28.57
N TYR A 361 -7.55 3.38 27.29
CA TYR A 361 -7.92 4.50 26.45
C TYR A 361 -9.35 4.33 25.95
N LYS A 362 -10.10 5.43 25.98
CA LYS A 362 -11.38 5.55 25.28
C LYS A 362 -11.10 6.04 23.87
N ILE A 363 -11.52 5.26 22.89
CA ILE A 363 -11.22 5.45 21.47
C ILE A 363 -12.43 6.07 20.75
N LYS A 364 -12.15 6.84 19.70
CA LYS A 364 -13.12 7.32 18.71
C LYS A 364 -12.62 6.91 17.32
N CYS A 365 -13.48 6.27 16.54
CA CYS A 365 -13.16 5.83 15.18
C CYS A 365 -14.38 6.05 14.26
N PRO A 366 -14.52 7.24 13.64
CA PRO A 366 -15.70 7.63 12.89
C PRO A 366 -16.08 6.64 11.77
N GLU A 367 -15.08 6.05 11.11
CA GLU A 367 -15.27 5.09 10.02
C GLU A 367 -15.93 3.79 10.48
N LEU A 368 -15.67 3.36 11.72
CA LEU A 368 -16.28 2.16 12.32
C LEU A 368 -17.58 2.49 13.07
N GLU A 369 -17.74 3.74 13.54
CA GLU A 369 -18.94 4.22 14.23
C GLU A 369 -20.11 4.51 13.26
N GLY A 370 -19.83 5.04 12.07
CA GLY A 370 -20.86 5.62 11.18
C GLY A 370 -21.78 4.62 10.45
N GLY A 371 -21.44 3.32 10.43
CA GLY A 371 -22.15 2.32 9.61
C GLY A 371 -23.20 1.48 10.34
N TRP A 372 -23.18 1.46 11.67
CA TRP A 372 -23.88 0.43 12.45
C TRP A 372 -24.59 1.07 13.65
N SER A 373 -25.86 1.44 13.49
CA SER A 373 -26.94 1.53 14.51
C SER A 373 -26.81 2.33 15.85
N PRO A 374 -27.97 2.78 16.40
CA PRO A 374 -28.08 3.96 17.27
C PRO A 374 -28.48 3.68 18.74
N GLN A 375 -28.18 2.50 19.31
CA GLN A 375 -28.64 2.16 20.67
C GLN A 375 -27.52 1.63 21.57
N GLY A 376 -26.99 2.53 22.41
CA GLY A 376 -26.33 2.19 23.68
C GLY A 376 -24.94 1.58 23.58
N ASP A 377 -24.12 2.02 22.63
CA ASP A 377 -22.91 1.28 22.28
C ASP A 377 -21.83 1.20 23.36
N PRO A 378 -21.17 0.03 23.47
CA PRO A 378 -19.94 -0.09 24.25
C PRO A 378 -18.90 0.87 23.67
N THR A 379 -18.36 1.71 24.54
CA THR A 379 -17.31 2.66 24.18
C THR A 379 -16.13 1.91 23.55
N LEU A 380 -15.66 2.37 22.39
CA LEU A 380 -14.46 1.80 21.78
C LEU A 380 -13.29 1.94 22.75
N THR A 381 -12.50 0.89 22.89
CA THR A 381 -11.46 0.85 23.93
C THR A 381 -10.16 0.25 23.43
N LEU A 382 -9.06 0.69 24.04
CA LEU A 382 -7.71 0.18 23.83
C LEU A 382 -6.98 0.11 25.18
N ASP A 383 -6.51 -1.07 25.56
CA ASP A 383 -5.75 -1.32 26.77
C ASP A 383 -4.29 -1.63 26.41
N LEU A 384 -3.35 -0.81 26.89
CA LEU A 384 -1.92 -0.94 26.61
C LEU A 384 -1.17 -1.62 27.76
N TYR A 385 -0.54 -2.76 27.47
CA TYR A 385 0.18 -3.63 28.39
C TYR A 385 1.68 -3.62 28.10
N LEU A 386 2.51 -3.47 29.13
CA LEU A 386 3.96 -3.67 29.03
C LEU A 386 4.32 -4.96 29.75
N GLU A 387 4.55 -6.03 28.99
CA GLU A 387 4.89 -7.34 29.53
C GLU A 387 6.40 -7.55 29.54
N THR A 388 6.92 -8.20 30.59
CA THR A 388 8.33 -8.59 30.68
C THR A 388 8.41 -10.11 30.74
N ARG A 389 8.88 -10.75 29.66
CA ARG A 389 9.12 -12.20 29.60
C ARG A 389 10.59 -12.48 29.35
N GLN A 390 11.19 -13.34 30.16
CA GLN A 390 12.60 -13.73 30.05
C GLN A 390 13.56 -12.52 29.99
N GLY A 391 13.27 -11.46 30.75
CA GLY A 391 14.06 -10.22 30.76
C GLY A 391 13.90 -9.34 29.52
N LYS A 392 13.01 -9.68 28.58
CA LYS A 392 12.69 -8.88 27.40
C LYS A 392 11.35 -8.18 27.62
N GLN A 393 11.31 -6.88 27.33
CA GLN A 393 10.08 -6.10 27.42
C GLN A 393 9.38 -6.07 26.06
N GLN A 394 8.06 -6.16 26.08
CA GLN A 394 7.21 -6.02 24.90
C GLN A 394 5.98 -5.19 25.25
N LEU A 395 5.57 -4.33 24.33
CA LEU A 395 4.34 -3.55 24.48
C LEU A 395 3.26 -4.18 23.61
N TYR A 396 2.10 -4.41 24.20
CA TYR A 396 0.90 -4.93 23.56
C TYR A 396 -0.26 -3.96 23.72
N GLY A 397 -1.23 -4.02 22.81
CA GLY A 397 -2.47 -3.25 22.90
C GLY A 397 -3.69 -4.09 22.58
N ILE A 398 -4.54 -4.39 23.57
CA ILE A 398 -5.79 -5.12 23.33
C ILE A 398 -6.87 -4.10 23.04
N PHE A 399 -7.57 -4.25 21.92
CA PHE A 399 -8.56 -3.28 21.48
C PHE A 399 -9.90 -3.92 21.17
N HIS A 400 -10.95 -3.13 21.36
CA HIS A 400 -12.31 -3.48 20.99
C HIS A 400 -12.93 -2.27 20.29
N PHE A 401 -12.88 -2.25 18.96
CA PHE A 401 -13.42 -1.19 18.09
C PHE A 401 -14.80 -1.56 17.55
N ARG A 402 -15.58 -2.28 18.38
CA ARG A 402 -16.98 -2.67 18.17
C ARG A 402 -17.18 -3.73 17.12
N THR A 403 -16.87 -3.45 15.84
CA THR A 403 -16.98 -4.43 14.74
C THR A 403 -15.69 -5.24 14.55
N VAL A 404 -14.59 -4.77 15.12
CA VAL A 404 -13.31 -5.46 15.12
C VAL A 404 -12.73 -5.42 16.52
N GLU A 405 -12.25 -6.57 16.97
CA GLU A 405 -11.50 -6.71 18.21
C GLU A 405 -10.19 -7.44 17.94
N GLY A 406 -9.22 -7.27 18.84
CA GLY A 406 -7.95 -7.95 18.69
C GLY A 406 -6.84 -7.39 19.54
N ILE A 407 -5.62 -7.64 19.08
CA ILE A 407 -4.39 -7.35 19.78
C ILE A 407 -3.32 -6.77 18.85
N MET A 408 -2.71 -5.68 19.30
CA MET A 408 -1.59 -4.98 18.70
C MET A 408 -0.29 -5.42 19.38
N ARG A 409 0.77 -5.63 18.61
CA ARG A 409 2.13 -5.88 19.11
C ARG A 409 3.05 -4.81 18.55
N PHE A 410 3.66 -4.04 19.44
CA PHE A 410 4.44 -2.87 19.08
C PHE A 410 5.88 -3.23 18.72
N MET A 411 6.37 -2.62 17.65
CA MET A 411 7.73 -2.79 17.17
C MET A 411 8.68 -1.81 17.86
N LYS A 412 9.96 -2.16 17.87
CA LYS A 412 11.03 -1.30 18.37
C LYS A 412 11.03 0.04 17.62
N PRO A 413 11.14 1.18 18.32
CA PRO A 413 11.16 2.49 17.68
C PRO A 413 12.29 2.61 16.65
N ILE A 414 11.99 3.14 15.45
CA ILE A 414 12.99 3.36 14.38
C ILE A 414 14.09 4.28 14.92
N PRO A 415 15.35 3.82 15.08
CA PRO A 415 16.42 4.64 15.60
C PRO A 415 16.43 5.98 14.88
N THR A 416 16.22 7.08 15.60
CA THR A 416 16.47 8.39 15.03
C THR A 416 17.93 8.37 14.58
N PRO A 417 18.23 8.66 13.31
CA PRO A 417 19.61 8.82 12.90
C PRO A 417 20.22 9.77 13.93
N LYS A 418 21.33 9.35 14.55
CA LYS A 418 22.06 10.24 15.44
C LYS A 418 22.39 11.42 14.54
N SER A 419 21.62 12.50 14.62
CA SER A 419 21.97 13.78 14.01
C SER A 419 23.42 13.94 14.37
N GLU A 420 24.30 13.96 13.36
CA GLU A 420 25.74 14.01 13.54
C GLU A 420 25.98 15.09 14.58
N SER A 421 26.22 14.64 15.81
CA SER A 421 26.62 15.47 16.92
C SER A 421 28.02 15.84 16.50
N THR A 422 28.08 16.91 15.71
CA THR A 422 29.28 17.53 15.19
C THR A 422 30.14 17.75 16.42
N GLY A 423 31.08 16.82 16.59
CA GLY A 423 32.07 16.88 17.64
C GLY A 423 33.00 18.00 17.28
N ASP A 424 32.59 19.24 17.55
CA ASP A 424 33.45 20.39 17.70
C ASP A 424 32.64 21.59 18.18
N SER A 425 32.56 21.77 19.49
CA SER A 425 32.59 23.10 20.12
C SER A 425 32.52 23.00 21.64
N SER A 426 33.61 22.54 22.23
CA SER A 426 34.03 23.04 23.55
C SER A 426 34.47 24.50 23.42
N LYS A 427 33.54 25.41 23.09
CA LYS A 427 33.73 26.86 23.29
C LYS A 427 32.57 27.43 24.10
N LYS A 428 32.81 27.40 25.40
CA LYS A 428 32.20 28.19 26.48
C LYS A 428 31.88 29.61 25.99
N ARG A 429 30.68 29.85 25.48
CA ARG A 429 30.10 31.19 25.34
C ARG A 429 28.93 31.30 26.32
N LYS A 430 29.17 32.17 27.29
CA LYS A 430 28.25 32.69 28.29
C LYS A 430 27.42 33.76 27.58
N HIS A 431 26.14 33.52 27.27
CA HIS A 431 25.21 34.62 26.99
C HIS A 431 23.73 34.18 26.94
N GLU A 432 22.97 34.77 27.86
CA GLU A 432 21.57 35.23 27.84
C GLU A 432 20.43 34.35 27.29
N ASP A 433 19.65 33.83 28.23
CA ASP A 433 18.24 34.21 28.49
C ASP A 433 17.41 34.67 27.27
N ILE A 434 16.91 33.71 26.49
CA ILE A 434 15.80 33.92 25.56
C ILE A 434 14.79 32.80 25.79
N GLY A 435 13.58 33.19 26.23
CA GLY A 435 12.47 32.31 26.56
C GLY A 435 11.98 31.51 25.35
N ASP A 436 11.85 30.20 25.53
CA ASP A 436 11.60 29.26 24.45
C ASP A 436 10.24 28.56 24.61
N ASN A 437 9.24 29.13 23.92
CA ASN A 437 7.98 28.48 23.54
C ASN A 437 8.07 28.20 22.02
N SER A 438 8.94 27.28 21.59
CA SER A 438 8.94 26.84 20.19
C SER A 438 8.07 25.60 20.03
N ASP A 439 6.89 25.78 19.44
CA ASP A 439 6.13 24.69 18.84
C ASP A 439 6.99 24.02 17.75
N VAL A 440 7.28 22.74 17.95
CA VAL A 440 8.04 21.93 16.98
C VAL A 440 7.09 21.59 15.84
N ASP A 441 7.36 22.18 14.68
CA ASP A 441 6.64 21.93 13.43
C ASP A 441 6.77 20.44 13.02
N MET A 442 5.65 19.71 13.07
CA MET A 442 5.59 18.24 12.91
C MET A 442 5.55 17.80 11.44
N ASP A 443 5.63 18.73 10.48
CA ASP A 443 5.42 18.45 9.05
C ASP A 443 6.64 17.84 8.32
N MET A 444 7.76 17.58 9.01
CA MET A 444 8.97 16.96 8.44
C MET A 444 9.28 15.56 9.00
N VAL A 445 8.28 14.73 9.28
CA VAL A 445 8.53 13.31 9.58
C VAL A 445 8.68 12.55 8.25
N PRO A 446 9.86 12.01 7.91
CA PRO A 446 10.04 11.25 6.68
C PRO A 446 9.15 10.00 6.69
N GLU A 447 8.29 9.86 5.67
CA GLU A 447 7.55 8.63 5.40
C GLU A 447 8.54 7.49 5.12
N TYR A 448 8.86 6.71 6.15
CA TYR A 448 9.72 5.54 6.01
C TYR A 448 8.93 4.41 5.34
N ARG A 449 8.92 4.37 4.00
CA ARG A 449 8.45 3.19 3.26
C ARG A 449 9.45 2.05 3.47
N GLY A 450 9.24 1.28 4.53
CA GLY A 450 10.03 0.10 4.85
C GLY A 450 10.12 -0.85 3.65
N ASN A 451 11.34 -1.23 3.30
CA ASN A 451 11.67 -2.20 2.25
C ASN A 451 10.97 -3.55 2.54
N GLN A 452 9.87 -3.85 1.83
CA GLN A 452 9.00 -5.03 1.99
C GLN A 452 9.62 -6.34 1.44
N GLY A 453 10.92 -6.55 1.66
CA GLY A 453 11.61 -7.78 1.23
C GLY A 453 11.46 -8.90 2.27
N SER A 454 10.59 -9.87 1.99
CA SER A 454 10.24 -11.05 2.81
C SER A 454 9.37 -10.77 4.05
N ASN A 455 8.15 -11.32 4.03
CA ASN A 455 7.12 -11.16 5.08
C ASN A 455 7.44 -11.89 6.40
N THR A 456 8.60 -12.51 6.53
CA THR A 456 9.05 -13.14 7.77
C THR A 456 9.69 -12.11 8.68
N TYR A 457 8.87 -11.46 9.52
CA TYR A 457 9.39 -10.62 10.60
C TYR A 457 10.04 -11.51 11.67
N THR A 458 11.24 -11.15 12.10
CA THR A 458 11.88 -11.83 13.24
C THR A 458 11.33 -11.26 14.54
N GLU A 459 10.96 -12.11 15.50
CA GLU A 459 10.43 -11.71 16.81
C GLU A 459 11.27 -10.64 17.55
N LYS A 460 12.57 -10.60 17.25
CA LYS A 460 13.52 -9.60 17.75
C LYS A 460 13.08 -8.14 17.54
N VAL A 461 12.23 -7.87 16.55
CA VAL A 461 11.73 -6.51 16.28
C VAL A 461 10.73 -6.01 17.32
N PHE A 462 10.14 -6.89 18.14
CA PHE A 462 9.17 -6.52 19.18
C PHE A 462 9.80 -6.36 20.56
N PHE A 463 11.05 -6.78 20.74
CA PHE A 463 11.74 -6.63 22.02
C PHE A 463 12.22 -5.19 22.23
N LEU A 464 11.64 -4.56 23.24
CA LEU A 464 11.95 -3.21 23.70
C LEU A 464 13.11 -3.26 24.70
N GLY A 465 14.07 -2.34 24.55
CA GLY A 465 15.06 -2.08 25.60
C GLY A 465 14.44 -1.29 26.76
N ALA A 466 15.09 -1.30 27.92
CA ALA A 466 14.59 -0.61 29.12
C ALA A 466 14.35 0.92 28.91
N LYS A 467 15.02 1.52 27.92
CA LYS A 467 14.91 2.94 27.53
C LYS A 467 13.99 3.18 26.34
N ASP A 468 13.48 2.12 25.70
CA ASP A 468 12.57 2.24 24.57
C ASP A 468 11.17 2.55 25.12
N ARG A 469 10.85 3.84 25.23
CA ARG A 469 9.54 4.37 25.61
C ARG A 469 9.15 5.50 24.66
N PRO A 470 7.85 5.75 24.43
CA PRO A 470 7.42 6.93 23.72
C PRO A 470 8.00 8.19 24.37
N THR A 471 8.44 9.16 23.56
CA THR A 471 9.00 10.42 24.03
C THR A 471 8.50 11.56 23.16
N VAL A 472 8.66 12.81 23.60
CA VAL A 472 8.35 14.00 22.78
C VAL A 472 9.02 13.92 21.41
N ARG A 473 10.27 13.44 21.35
CA ARG A 473 11.06 13.34 20.11
C ARG A 473 10.70 12.13 19.26
N ARG A 474 10.09 11.10 19.86
CA ARG A 474 9.73 9.84 19.20
C ARG A 474 8.34 9.39 19.67
N PRO A 475 7.30 10.19 19.35
CA PRO A 475 5.94 9.92 19.81
C PRO A 475 5.27 8.81 18.99
N THR A 476 5.73 8.59 17.76
CA THR A 476 5.15 7.64 16.81
C THR A 476 5.82 6.26 16.92
N TRP A 477 5.00 5.24 17.08
CA TRP A 477 5.37 3.85 17.26
C TRP A 477 4.68 3.00 16.20
N HIS A 478 5.42 2.05 15.64
CA HIS A 478 4.87 1.10 14.68
C HIS A 478 4.33 -0.13 15.40
N TYR A 479 3.27 -0.70 14.85
CA TYR A 479 2.70 -1.93 15.37
C TYR A 479 2.17 -2.81 14.24
N ARG A 480 2.01 -4.09 14.57
CA ARG A 480 1.22 -5.06 13.79
C ARG A 480 0.05 -5.49 14.65
N TRP A 481 -1.04 -5.92 14.05
CA TRP A 481 -2.21 -6.35 14.81
C TRP A 481 -2.76 -7.67 14.28
N ARG A 482 -3.40 -8.43 15.16
CA ARG A 482 -4.20 -9.62 14.84
C ARG A 482 -5.54 -9.49 15.52
N GLY A 483 -6.60 -10.00 14.91
CA GLY A 483 -7.93 -9.87 15.50
C GLY A 483 -9.00 -10.56 14.67
N SER A 484 -10.24 -10.33 15.07
CA SER A 484 -11.43 -10.92 14.48
C SER A 484 -12.51 -9.86 14.24
N ASP A 485 -13.38 -10.15 13.27
CA ASP A 485 -14.66 -9.45 13.15
C ASP A 485 -15.59 -9.95 14.26
N THR A 486 -16.13 -9.04 15.07
CA THR A 486 -17.03 -9.38 16.19
C THR A 486 -18.40 -9.86 15.72
N SER A 487 -18.80 -9.54 14.48
CA SER A 487 -20.10 -9.93 13.94
C SER A 487 -20.20 -11.42 13.61
N GLN A 488 -19.11 -12.01 13.10
CA GLN A 488 -19.05 -13.41 12.69
C GLN A 488 -18.00 -14.23 13.46
N GLY A 489 -17.20 -13.58 14.32
CA GLY A 489 -16.06 -14.21 14.99
C GLY A 489 -15.01 -14.74 14.02
N GLU A 490 -14.92 -14.17 12.81
CA GLU A 490 -13.91 -14.58 11.83
C GLU A 490 -12.59 -13.88 12.08
N ILE A 491 -11.54 -14.67 12.34
CA ILE A 491 -10.17 -14.18 12.50
C ILE A 491 -9.69 -13.63 11.16
N GLN A 492 -9.26 -12.36 11.14
CA GLN A 492 -8.72 -11.70 9.96
C GLN A 492 -7.28 -12.16 9.72
N LEU A 493 -7.13 -13.19 8.88
CA LEU A 493 -5.82 -13.65 8.43
C LEU A 493 -5.04 -12.52 7.77
N ASN A 494 -3.73 -12.50 7.99
CA ASN A 494 -2.80 -11.55 7.38
C ASN A 494 -2.95 -10.08 7.82
N SER A 495 -3.84 -9.79 8.78
CA SER A 495 -3.92 -8.46 9.41
C SER A 495 -2.56 -7.98 9.94
N ASP A 496 -1.73 -8.92 10.42
CA ASP A 496 -0.39 -8.65 10.92
C ASP A 496 0.65 -8.39 9.83
N LYS A 497 0.35 -8.60 8.53
CA LYS A 497 1.26 -8.27 7.42
C LYS A 497 1.42 -6.77 7.23
N ASN A 498 0.38 -6.00 7.56
CA ASN A 498 0.40 -4.55 7.44
C ASN A 498 1.00 -3.91 8.71
N VAL A 499 2.07 -3.14 8.54
CA VAL A 499 2.60 -2.31 9.62
C VAL A 499 1.78 -1.03 9.70
N GLN A 500 1.24 -0.76 10.88
CA GLN A 500 0.48 0.43 11.20
C GLN A 500 1.26 1.34 12.14
N SER A 501 0.73 2.52 12.42
CA SER A 501 1.37 3.48 13.33
C SER A 501 0.38 4.08 14.32
N ILE A 502 0.87 4.32 15.54
CA ILE A 502 0.19 5.09 16.57
C ILE A 502 1.12 6.22 17.00
N THR A 503 0.58 7.40 17.25
CA THR A 503 1.32 8.56 17.74
C THR A 503 0.74 8.99 19.06
N PHE A 504 1.59 9.00 20.10
CA PHE A 504 1.23 9.45 21.44
C PHE A 504 1.48 10.95 21.58
N SER A 505 0.56 11.67 22.18
CA SER A 505 0.69 13.10 22.48
C SER A 505 0.40 13.38 23.96
N LYS A 506 0.61 14.63 24.39
CA LYS A 506 0.36 15.09 25.78
C LYS A 506 0.94 14.15 26.85
N LYS A 507 2.19 13.72 26.68
CA LYS A 507 2.88 12.78 27.59
C LYS A 507 2.19 11.40 27.71
N GLY A 508 1.52 10.96 26.65
CA GLY A 508 0.86 9.66 26.58
C GLY A 508 -0.59 9.65 27.07
N THR A 509 -1.17 10.79 27.42
CA THR A 509 -2.60 10.88 27.80
C THR A 509 -3.52 10.90 26.59
N GLU A 510 -3.00 11.24 25.41
CA GLU A 510 -3.72 11.23 24.14
C GLU A 510 -2.96 10.40 23.11
N LEU A 511 -3.70 9.81 22.17
CA LEU A 511 -3.14 9.09 21.04
C LEU A 511 -3.98 9.24 19.78
N GLN A 512 -3.34 9.04 18.64
CA GLN A 512 -3.99 8.90 17.34
C GLN A 512 -3.29 7.83 16.52
N GLY A 513 -3.99 7.11 15.66
CA GLY A 513 -3.40 6.05 14.86
C GLY A 513 -4.26 5.63 13.69
N THR A 514 -3.76 4.67 12.94
CA THR A 514 -4.44 4.08 11.78
C THR A 514 -4.53 2.57 11.90
N ILE A 515 -5.66 1.98 11.54
CA ILE A 515 -5.82 0.52 11.47
C ILE A 515 -6.41 0.15 10.11
N ALA A 516 -5.79 -0.82 9.43
CA ALA A 516 -6.36 -1.36 8.20
C ALA A 516 -7.15 -2.62 8.53
N VAL A 517 -8.44 -2.60 8.25
CA VAL A 517 -9.41 -3.67 8.48
C VAL A 517 -9.98 -4.12 7.14
N ASP A 518 -10.15 -5.42 6.91
CA ASP A 518 -10.48 -5.93 5.57
C ASP A 518 -11.81 -5.38 5.00
N PHE A 519 -12.83 -5.24 5.83
CA PHE A 519 -14.15 -4.76 5.41
C PHE A 519 -14.29 -3.23 5.36
N ALA A 520 -13.48 -2.50 6.15
CA ALA A 520 -13.59 -1.04 6.29
C ALA A 520 -12.43 -0.27 5.62
N GLY A 521 -11.39 -0.97 5.16
CA GLY A 521 -10.17 -0.35 4.66
C GLY A 521 -9.33 0.28 5.77
N LEU A 522 -8.67 1.39 5.45
CA LEU A 522 -7.85 2.13 6.42
C LEU A 522 -8.74 3.08 7.24
N CYS A 523 -8.83 2.85 8.54
CA CYS A 523 -9.58 3.65 9.50
C CYS A 523 -8.64 4.46 10.38
N HIS A 524 -9.03 5.70 10.68
CA HIS A 524 -8.31 6.56 11.62
C HIS A 524 -8.98 6.50 12.98
N PHE A 525 -8.18 6.47 14.04
CA PHE A 525 -8.71 6.53 15.38
C PHE A 525 -7.96 7.52 16.26
N THR A 526 -8.68 8.08 17.22
CA THR A 526 -8.13 8.95 18.27
C THR A 526 -8.49 8.38 19.63
N GLY A 527 -7.71 8.69 20.65
CA GLY A 527 -7.89 8.11 21.98
C GLY A 527 -7.49 9.04 23.09
N VAL A 528 -8.22 8.96 24.21
CA VAL A 528 -7.90 9.65 25.46
C VAL A 528 -7.77 8.62 26.57
N LYS A 529 -6.69 8.72 27.34
CA LYS A 529 -6.40 7.84 28.47
C LYS A 529 -7.41 8.08 29.59
N VAL A 530 -8.10 7.03 30.00
CA VAL A 530 -9.11 7.06 31.07
C VAL A 530 -8.62 6.39 32.35
N HIS A 531 -7.71 5.41 32.24
CA HIS A 531 -7.10 4.74 33.41
C HIS A 531 -5.59 4.62 33.23
N SER A 532 -4.84 4.71 34.34
CA SER A 532 -3.39 4.51 34.37
C SER A 532 -2.98 3.04 34.24
N HIS A 533 -3.90 2.11 34.50
CA HIS A 533 -3.71 0.67 34.41
C HIS A 533 -4.73 0.09 33.43
N PRO A 534 -4.39 -0.99 32.70
CA PRO A 534 -5.35 -1.71 31.86
C PRO A 534 -6.55 -2.18 32.67
N ARG A 535 -7.71 -2.33 32.02
CA ARG A 535 -8.95 -2.76 32.69
C ARG A 535 -8.85 -4.16 33.28
N ASP A 536 -8.18 -5.07 32.58
CA ASP A 536 -7.98 -6.45 33.04
C ASP A 536 -6.48 -6.75 33.17
N PRO A 537 -5.90 -6.66 34.37
CA PRO A 537 -4.47 -6.91 34.57
C PRO A 537 -4.09 -8.40 34.47
N HIS A 538 -5.06 -9.31 34.39
CA HIS A 538 -4.83 -10.76 34.36
C HIS A 538 -4.78 -11.34 32.95
N VAL A 539 -5.06 -10.54 31.92
CA VAL A 539 -4.95 -11.01 30.54
C VAL A 539 -3.49 -11.31 30.21
N ASP A 540 -3.24 -12.49 29.64
CA ASP A 540 -1.99 -12.82 28.97
C ASP A 540 -2.05 -12.33 27.51
N PRO A 541 -1.42 -11.18 27.18
CA PRO A 541 -1.50 -10.65 25.83
C PRO A 541 -0.73 -11.51 24.82
N GLU A 542 0.29 -12.27 25.23
CA GLU A 542 0.96 -13.20 24.31
C GLU A 542 0.06 -14.38 23.93
N ALA A 543 -0.70 -14.91 24.88
CA ALA A 543 -1.73 -15.92 24.58
C ALA A 543 -2.79 -15.36 23.62
N GLN A 544 -3.27 -14.14 23.85
CA GLN A 544 -4.22 -13.47 22.94
C GLN A 544 -3.65 -13.30 21.53
N TRP A 545 -2.36 -12.95 21.40
CA TRP A 545 -1.69 -12.82 20.11
C TRP A 545 -1.64 -14.15 19.33
N ASN A 546 -1.43 -15.26 20.04
CA ASN A 546 -1.39 -16.60 19.45
C ASN A 546 -2.80 -17.10 19.09
N ASN A 547 -3.82 -16.76 19.90
CA ASN A 547 -5.22 -17.10 19.65
C ASN A 547 -5.83 -16.43 18.41
N HIS A 548 -5.14 -15.45 17.84
CA HIS A 548 -5.52 -14.81 16.57
C HIS A 548 -4.53 -15.12 15.43
N GLY A 549 -3.71 -16.18 15.59
CA GLY A 549 -2.78 -16.65 14.57
C GLY A 549 -3.44 -17.54 13.49
N GLU A 550 -2.63 -17.94 12.51
CA GLU A 550 -3.05 -18.82 11.41
C GLU A 550 -3.54 -20.19 11.91
N GLU A 551 -2.86 -20.78 12.90
CA GLU A 551 -3.28 -22.04 13.52
C GLU A 551 -4.66 -21.92 14.19
N ALA A 552 -4.91 -20.80 14.88
CA ALA A 552 -6.19 -20.53 15.53
C ALA A 552 -7.31 -20.32 14.50
N TYR A 553 -7.02 -19.64 13.40
CA TYR A 553 -7.94 -19.54 12.26
C TYR A 553 -8.26 -20.91 11.68
N GLU A 554 -7.26 -21.75 11.41
CA GLU A 554 -7.46 -23.10 10.86
C GLU A 554 -8.29 -23.98 11.79
N TYR A 555 -8.05 -23.87 13.10
CA TYR A 555 -8.85 -24.55 14.12
C TYR A 555 -10.32 -24.05 14.13
N ALA A 556 -10.54 -22.74 14.14
CA ALA A 556 -11.87 -22.14 14.11
C ALA A 556 -12.62 -22.51 12.83
N ARG A 557 -11.93 -22.48 11.68
CA ARG A 557 -12.49 -22.86 10.38
C ARG A 557 -12.96 -24.31 10.36
N LYS A 558 -12.15 -25.25 10.87
CA LYS A 558 -12.52 -26.68 10.93
C LYS A 558 -13.70 -26.92 11.88
N SER A 559 -13.72 -26.22 13.01
CA SER A 559 -14.77 -26.37 14.03
C SER A 559 -16.15 -25.89 13.56
N ARG A 560 -16.23 -24.96 12.60
CA ARG A 560 -17.52 -24.48 12.04
C ARG A 560 -18.27 -25.54 11.22
N TRP A 561 -17.60 -26.60 10.77
CA TRP A 561 -18.17 -27.64 9.90
C TRP A 561 -18.40 -28.98 10.61
N ARG A 562 -18.14 -29.04 11.92
CA ARG A 562 -18.50 -30.16 12.78
C ARG A 562 -19.77 -29.82 13.53
#